data_AF-A0A5K4EGN8-F1
#
_entry.id   AF-A0A5K4EGN8-F1
#
_cell.length_a   1.000
_cell.length_b   1.000
_cell.length_c   1.000
_cell.angle_alpha   90.00
_cell.angle_beta   90.00
_cell.angle_gamma   90.00
#
_symmetry.space_group_name_H-M   'P 1'
#
loop_
_entity.id
_entity.type
_entity.pdbx_description
1 polymer ?
#
loop_
_entity_poly.entity_id
_entity_poly.type
_entity_poly.pdbx_seq_one_letter_code
_entity_poly.pdbx_strand_id
1 'polypeptide(L)'
;MALEQAVYISVGPTSGSDLDKIVLRSTDTQYRPVKISITEAITFGCEGSPDSPEWFHYFQCAYRGIKDYVDKSNLDWTPPSINVLVGDVEYGGLWPAAGLSSSSAFVVASAIAIMRISGLQISRHELASLCAKCEQYIGMQGGGMDQAASVLAVENNALMIEFTKPFVTVSPIQLPSDMVFVIAHSGVHARKAATSYYNERVAECRLAAKILARNSPHITEPSNYSSIAPLCLSDAQKLWKAVSPDEMIRIQKDGLSIVTRYLPSGITSLQNLCNLGLTSPIIEGCLTENTKTMNHFYLRDRAEHVYSEAERVFKFYNICKKIFSIDDSQTNSINYMQLLGDLMNQSQLSCANLYQCSCRELDKLISVCRSAGAFGSRLTGAGWGGCTVSLVKKSNAEQFIAKVREEFYNVIDGNSNNDLIFVSQPGRPAGIMVIQ
;
A
#
# COMPACT_ATOMS: atom_id res chain seq x y z
N MET A 1 8.01 -6.73 0.90
CA MET A 1 9.37 -6.60 1.49
C MET A 1 9.73 -5.12 1.51
N ALA A 2 10.57 -4.67 2.44
CA ALA A 2 11.19 -3.36 2.30
C ALA A 2 12.16 -3.38 1.12
N LEU A 3 12.34 -2.24 0.46
CA LEU A 3 13.38 -2.05 -0.55
C LEU A 3 14.66 -1.55 0.13
N GLU A 4 15.78 -1.60 -0.58
CA GLU A 4 17.02 -0.94 -0.13
C GLU A 4 16.92 0.59 -0.26
N GLN A 5 16.20 1.07 -1.28
CA GLN A 5 15.87 2.49 -1.42
C GLN A 5 15.00 2.95 -0.25
N ALA A 6 15.32 4.13 0.29
CA ALA A 6 14.66 4.67 1.48
C ALA A 6 14.36 6.18 1.32
N VAL A 7 13.68 6.75 2.30
CA VAL A 7 13.63 8.21 2.47
C VAL A 7 14.59 8.56 3.59
N TYR A 8 15.62 9.34 3.26
CA TYR A 8 16.59 9.83 4.22
C TYR A 8 16.19 11.21 4.71
N ILE A 9 16.18 11.39 6.03
CA ILE A 9 15.99 12.71 6.64
C ILE A 9 17.10 12.98 7.64
N SER A 10 17.66 14.18 7.57
CA SER A 10 18.52 14.74 8.62
C SER A 10 17.69 15.69 9.46
N VAL A 11 17.76 15.55 10.79
CA VAL A 11 16.96 16.35 11.72
C VAL A 11 17.82 16.95 12.82
N GLY A 12 17.48 18.16 13.21
CA GLY A 12 18.10 18.86 14.35
C GLY A 12 17.10 19.78 15.04
N PRO A 13 17.34 20.12 16.31
CA PRO A 13 16.51 21.10 17.00
C PRO A 13 16.60 22.46 16.31
N THR A 14 15.53 23.24 16.41
CA THR A 14 15.54 24.62 15.92
C THR A 14 16.14 25.57 16.96
N SER A 15 16.88 26.58 16.50
CA SER A 15 17.49 27.63 17.34
C SER A 15 17.19 29.03 16.80
N GLY A 16 17.17 30.05 17.66
CA GLY A 16 17.05 31.45 17.22
C GLY A 16 15.62 31.85 16.81
N SER A 17 15.47 32.59 15.72
CA SER A 17 14.20 33.19 15.26
C SER A 17 13.12 32.19 14.78
N ASP A 18 13.45 30.91 14.77
CA ASP A 18 12.56 29.82 14.37
C ASP A 18 12.12 28.94 15.56
N LEU A 19 12.26 29.44 16.79
CA LEU A 19 11.54 28.90 17.95
C LEU A 19 10.03 28.86 17.64
N ASP A 20 9.39 27.75 17.98
CA ASP A 20 7.98 27.38 17.68
C ASP A 20 7.67 27.07 16.21
N LYS A 21 8.69 26.73 15.41
CA LYS A 21 8.53 26.37 14.00
C LYS A 21 9.16 25.04 13.64
N ILE A 22 8.55 24.42 12.65
CA ILE A 22 9.08 23.31 11.88
C ILE A 22 9.60 23.88 10.57
N VAL A 23 10.85 23.61 10.23
CA VAL A 23 11.48 24.07 8.99
C VAL A 23 11.86 22.87 8.15
N LEU A 24 11.22 22.70 6.99
CA LEU A 24 11.45 21.57 6.10
C LEU A 24 12.15 22.05 4.83
N ARG A 25 13.22 21.36 4.46
CA ARG A 25 13.99 21.55 3.23
C ARG A 25 14.15 20.22 2.52
N SER A 26 14.40 20.24 1.21
CA SER A 26 14.80 19.07 0.44
C SER A 26 16.07 19.36 -0.34
N THR A 27 16.87 18.32 -0.61
CA THR A 27 17.97 18.38 -1.57
C THR A 27 17.46 18.52 -3.00
N ASP A 28 16.24 18.01 -3.26
CA ASP A 28 15.59 18.14 -4.56
C ASP A 28 14.95 19.52 -4.71
N THR A 29 15.44 20.25 -5.71
CA THR A 29 15.01 21.61 -6.02
C THR A 29 13.53 21.72 -6.41
N GLN A 30 12.87 20.61 -6.80
CA GLN A 30 11.43 20.61 -7.08
C GLN A 30 10.59 20.82 -5.81
N TYR A 31 11.12 20.48 -4.63
CA TYR A 31 10.43 20.60 -3.36
C TYR A 31 10.85 21.89 -2.65
N ARG A 32 10.00 22.92 -2.77
CA ARG A 32 10.25 24.22 -2.14
C ARG A 32 10.41 24.09 -0.61
N PRO A 33 11.35 24.83 0.01
CA PRO A 33 11.42 24.94 1.46
C PRO A 33 10.13 25.51 2.07
N VAL A 34 9.78 25.05 3.26
CA VAL A 34 8.60 25.53 4.00
C VAL A 34 8.91 25.73 5.48
N LYS A 35 8.24 26.73 6.08
CA LYS A 35 8.21 26.97 7.52
C LYS A 35 6.77 26.84 8.00
N ILE A 36 6.54 26.00 8.99
CA ILE A 36 5.22 25.65 9.52
C ILE A 36 5.23 25.97 11.01
N SER A 37 4.17 26.62 11.51
CA SER A 37 4.05 26.84 12.95
C SER A 37 3.71 25.53 13.68
N ILE A 38 4.15 25.36 14.93
CA ILE A 38 3.76 24.19 15.72
C ILE A 38 2.23 24.07 15.82
N THR A 39 1.52 25.19 16.02
CA THR A 39 0.06 25.23 16.10
C THR A 39 -0.59 24.65 14.84
N GLU A 40 -0.15 25.08 13.67
CA GLU A 40 -0.64 24.56 12.39
C GLU A 40 -0.38 23.06 12.22
N ALA A 41 0.80 22.58 12.65
CA ALA A 41 1.14 21.17 12.55
C ALA A 41 0.32 20.27 13.49
N ILE A 42 0.00 20.73 14.71
CA ILE A 42 -0.83 19.95 15.64
C ILE A 42 -2.32 20.01 15.29
N THR A 43 -2.80 21.04 14.59
CA THR A 43 -4.21 21.15 14.16
C THR A 43 -4.44 20.62 12.74
N PHE A 44 -3.40 20.17 12.04
CA PHE A 44 -3.51 19.63 10.69
C PHE A 44 -4.57 18.52 10.61
N GLY A 45 -5.44 18.58 9.60
CA GLY A 45 -6.53 17.62 9.40
C GLY A 45 -7.81 17.87 10.22
N CYS A 46 -7.84 18.82 11.18
CA CYS A 46 -9.04 19.15 11.95
C CYS A 46 -10.19 19.68 11.08
N GLU A 47 -9.88 20.48 10.06
CA GLU A 47 -10.85 21.08 9.14
C GLU A 47 -11.09 20.24 7.88
N GLY A 48 -10.55 19.01 7.85
CA GLY A 48 -10.53 18.15 6.68
C GLY A 48 -9.14 18.00 6.06
N SER A 49 -9.07 17.18 5.01
CA SER A 49 -7.85 16.98 4.24
C SER A 49 -7.53 18.21 3.38
N PRO A 50 -6.25 18.48 3.08
CA PRO A 50 -5.88 19.59 2.20
C PRO A 50 -6.44 19.41 0.79
N ASP A 51 -6.96 20.49 0.20
CA ASP A 51 -7.49 20.49 -1.19
C ASP A 51 -6.41 20.14 -2.23
N SER A 52 -5.18 20.61 -1.99
CA SER A 52 -4.00 20.32 -2.81
C SER A 52 -2.89 19.74 -1.94
N PRO A 53 -2.71 18.41 -1.94
CA PRO A 53 -1.64 17.77 -1.18
C PRO A 53 -0.24 18.19 -1.66
N GLU A 54 0.51 18.84 -0.78
CA GLU A 54 1.92 19.19 -0.96
C GLU A 54 2.84 18.19 -0.26
N TRP A 55 4.11 18.15 -0.66
CA TRP A 55 5.08 17.18 -0.13
C TRP A 55 5.23 17.26 1.41
N PHE A 56 5.20 18.46 1.98
CA PHE A 56 5.37 18.67 3.41
C PHE A 56 4.15 18.29 4.25
N HIS A 57 2.96 18.16 3.65
CA HIS A 57 1.76 17.72 4.36
C HIS A 57 1.92 16.30 4.93
N TYR A 58 2.74 15.45 4.31
CA TYR A 58 3.08 14.12 4.84
C TYR A 58 3.89 14.21 6.16
N PHE A 59 4.71 15.25 6.33
CA PHE A 59 5.36 15.50 7.62
C PHE A 59 4.33 15.96 8.66
N GLN A 60 3.42 16.87 8.30
CA GLN A 60 2.34 17.30 9.19
C GLN A 60 1.43 16.14 9.61
N CYS A 61 1.15 15.20 8.71
CA CYS A 61 0.43 13.96 9.03
C CYS A 61 1.08 13.20 10.20
N ALA A 62 2.41 13.01 10.16
CA ALA A 62 3.15 12.34 11.22
C ALA A 62 3.14 13.16 12.54
N TYR A 63 3.36 14.47 12.45
CA TYR A 63 3.35 15.38 13.59
C TYR A 63 2.00 15.40 14.31
N ARG A 64 0.92 15.53 13.54
CA ARG A 64 -0.45 15.44 14.03
C ARG A 64 -0.73 14.11 14.70
N GLY A 65 -0.41 13.00 14.03
CA GLY A 65 -0.71 11.68 14.59
C GLY A 65 0.07 11.38 15.87
N ILE A 66 1.30 11.88 16.02
CA ILE A 66 2.02 11.80 17.30
C ILE A 66 1.28 12.58 18.40
N LYS A 67 0.79 13.79 18.11
CA LYS A 67 -0.03 14.56 19.05
C LYS A 67 -1.27 13.78 19.49
N ASP A 68 -2.01 13.19 18.55
CA ASP A 68 -3.19 12.39 18.89
C ASP A 68 -2.85 11.14 19.70
N TYR A 69 -1.70 10.50 19.42
CA TYR A 69 -1.22 9.36 20.21
C TYR A 69 -0.89 9.77 21.65
N VAL A 70 -0.17 10.87 21.82
CA VAL A 70 0.17 11.45 23.12
C VAL A 70 -1.09 11.77 23.93
N ASP A 71 -2.05 12.48 23.31
CA ASP A 71 -3.30 12.86 23.97
C ASP A 71 -4.09 11.64 24.42
N LYS A 72 -4.24 10.66 23.51
CA LYS A 72 -4.97 9.42 23.80
C LYS A 72 -4.29 8.60 24.91
N SER A 73 -2.97 8.64 24.97
CA SER A 73 -2.17 7.89 25.95
C SER A 73 -1.91 8.67 27.24
N ASN A 74 -2.41 9.91 27.36
CA ASN A 74 -2.16 10.82 28.48
C ASN A 74 -0.66 10.97 28.81
N LEU A 75 0.18 11.10 27.79
CA LEU A 75 1.63 11.26 27.94
C LEU A 75 2.01 12.74 28.08
N ASP A 76 3.01 13.02 28.91
CA ASP A 76 3.64 14.34 28.94
C ASP A 76 4.53 14.51 27.71
N TRP A 77 4.23 15.50 26.88
CA TRP A 77 4.93 15.74 25.63
C TRP A 77 4.86 17.22 25.27
N THR A 78 6.04 17.81 25.06
CA THR A 78 6.15 19.15 24.50
C THR A 78 6.39 19.03 22.99
N PRO A 79 5.53 19.63 22.14
CA PRO A 79 5.72 19.62 20.70
C PRO A 79 7.08 20.23 20.32
N PRO A 80 7.98 19.49 19.64
CA PRO A 80 9.33 19.98 19.34
C PRO A 80 9.38 20.94 18.14
N SER A 81 10.18 22.00 18.25
CA SER A 81 10.62 22.76 17.06
C SER A 81 11.74 21.98 16.35
N ILE A 82 11.60 21.72 15.05
CA ILE A 82 12.49 20.83 14.30
C ILE A 82 12.92 21.46 12.96
N ASN A 83 14.22 21.39 12.65
CA ASN A 83 14.76 21.53 11.30
C ASN A 83 14.90 20.16 10.64
N VAL A 84 14.41 20.03 9.41
CA VAL A 84 14.48 18.79 8.62
C VAL A 84 15.06 19.08 7.24
N LEU A 85 16.00 18.24 6.81
CA LEU A 85 16.47 18.15 5.43
C LEU A 85 16.15 16.76 4.89
N VAL A 86 15.35 16.69 3.83
CA VAL A 86 14.95 15.44 3.16
C VAL A 86 15.86 15.19 1.96
N GLY A 87 16.50 14.03 1.91
CA GLY A 87 17.29 13.57 0.77
C GLY A 87 16.43 12.99 -0.35
N ASP A 88 16.94 13.05 -1.57
CA ASP A 88 16.25 12.61 -2.78
C ASP A 88 16.83 11.32 -3.40
N VAL A 89 16.37 10.99 -4.62
CA VAL A 89 16.70 9.79 -5.38
C VAL A 89 18.18 9.70 -5.75
N GLU A 90 18.84 10.82 -6.04
CA GLU A 90 20.27 10.88 -6.41
C GLU A 90 21.14 10.32 -5.27
N TYR A 91 20.69 10.49 -4.02
CA TYR A 91 21.35 9.98 -2.82
C TYR A 91 20.81 8.61 -2.36
N GLY A 92 20.28 7.80 -3.28
CA GLY A 92 19.69 6.48 -2.99
C GLY A 92 18.24 6.54 -2.51
N GLY A 93 17.57 7.68 -2.72
CA GLY A 93 16.19 7.92 -2.32
C GLY A 93 15.14 7.15 -3.12
N LEU A 94 13.98 6.97 -2.51
CA LEU A 94 12.84 6.27 -3.09
C LEU A 94 12.04 7.15 -4.08
N TRP A 95 11.71 6.64 -5.27
CA TRP A 95 11.00 7.42 -6.29
C TRP A 95 9.63 7.94 -5.82
N PRO A 96 9.40 9.26 -5.89
CA PRO A 96 8.11 9.85 -5.59
C PRO A 96 7.01 9.38 -6.56
N ALA A 97 5.83 9.06 -6.00
CA ALA A 97 4.63 8.72 -6.78
C ALA A 97 4.82 7.52 -7.76
N ALA A 98 5.75 6.63 -7.43
CA ALA A 98 6.14 5.49 -8.26
C ALA A 98 5.47 4.16 -7.85
N GLY A 99 4.51 4.17 -6.92
CA GLY A 99 3.95 2.92 -6.37
C GLY A 99 4.91 2.14 -5.46
N LEU A 100 6.03 2.76 -5.03
CA LEU A 100 7.02 2.18 -4.11
C LEU A 100 6.87 2.70 -2.66
N SER A 101 5.76 3.37 -2.35
CA SER A 101 5.40 3.80 -0.99
C SER A 101 6.29 4.91 -0.39
N SER A 102 6.76 5.84 -1.23
CA SER A 102 7.60 6.97 -0.80
C SER A 102 6.89 7.91 0.19
N SER A 103 5.57 8.08 0.05
CA SER A 103 4.75 8.85 1.00
C SER A 103 4.76 8.23 2.38
N SER A 104 4.47 6.94 2.47
CA SER A 104 4.47 6.18 3.72
C SER A 104 5.86 6.11 4.34
N ALA A 105 6.91 5.93 3.54
CA ALA A 105 8.29 5.99 4.01
C ALA A 105 8.62 7.36 4.61
N PHE A 106 8.19 8.45 3.99
CA PHE A 106 8.38 9.80 4.52
C PHE A 106 7.58 10.06 5.81
N VAL A 107 6.33 9.58 5.90
CA VAL A 107 5.52 9.64 7.14
C VAL A 107 6.21 8.88 8.27
N VAL A 108 6.71 7.65 8.00
CA VAL A 108 7.42 6.83 8.99
C VAL A 108 8.72 7.50 9.43
N ALA A 109 9.55 7.97 8.50
CA ALA A 109 10.78 8.67 8.82
C ALA A 109 10.50 9.92 9.66
N SER A 110 9.51 10.72 9.28
CA SER A 110 9.07 11.91 10.02
C SER A 110 8.66 11.57 11.45
N ALA A 111 7.87 10.50 11.65
CA ALA A 111 7.46 10.06 12.97
C ALA A 111 8.65 9.64 13.84
N ILE A 112 9.59 8.86 13.28
CA ILE A 112 10.83 8.45 13.97
C ILE A 112 11.66 9.68 14.36
N ALA A 113 11.79 10.67 13.48
CA ALA A 113 12.51 11.91 13.79
C ALA A 113 11.86 12.70 14.93
N ILE A 114 10.54 12.88 14.90
CA ILE A 114 9.81 13.60 15.94
C ILE A 114 9.96 12.88 17.28
N MET A 115 9.78 11.55 17.29
CA MET A 115 10.01 10.71 18.47
C MET A 115 11.43 10.89 19.02
N ARG A 116 12.44 10.91 18.14
CA ARG A 116 13.84 11.04 18.53
C ARG A 116 14.14 12.40 19.16
N ILE A 117 13.63 13.50 18.59
CA ILE A 117 13.85 14.86 19.09
C ILE A 117 13.07 15.10 20.39
N SER A 118 11.84 14.61 20.50
CA SER A 118 11.01 14.82 21.70
C SER A 118 11.27 13.80 22.82
N GLY A 119 12.14 12.81 22.59
CA GLY A 119 12.40 11.72 23.54
C GLY A 119 11.25 10.70 23.68
N LEU A 120 10.21 10.78 22.85
CA LEU A 120 9.03 9.93 22.93
C LEU A 120 9.36 8.49 22.50
N GLN A 121 8.88 7.51 23.26
CA GLN A 121 9.09 6.09 22.97
C GLN A 121 7.76 5.45 22.56
N ILE A 122 7.70 4.94 21.33
CA ILE A 122 6.57 4.19 20.78
C ILE A 122 7.14 2.89 20.21
N SER A 123 6.52 1.76 20.52
CA SER A 123 6.99 0.46 19.99
C SER A 123 6.86 0.39 18.47
N ARG A 124 7.70 -0.43 17.81
CA ARG A 124 7.64 -0.59 16.34
C ARG A 124 6.26 -1.04 15.84
N HIS A 125 5.59 -1.93 16.57
CA HIS A 125 4.25 -2.41 16.21
C HIS A 125 3.19 -1.31 16.32
N GLU A 126 3.22 -0.52 17.40
CA GLU A 126 2.33 0.62 17.53
C GLU A 126 2.63 1.69 16.50
N LEU A 127 3.91 1.96 16.22
CA LEU A 127 4.35 2.94 15.23
C LEU A 127 3.84 2.60 13.83
N ALA A 128 3.90 1.32 13.41
CA ALA A 128 3.36 0.89 12.13
C ALA A 128 1.86 1.21 12.01
N SER A 129 1.07 0.86 13.03
CA SER A 129 -0.37 1.15 13.08
C SER A 129 -0.67 2.65 13.21
N LEU A 130 0.17 3.39 13.91
CA LEU A 130 0.05 4.84 14.08
C LEU A 130 0.29 5.54 12.75
N CYS A 131 1.41 5.27 12.08
CA CYS A 131 1.75 5.89 10.80
C CYS A 131 0.70 5.61 9.72
N ALA A 132 0.08 4.43 9.73
CA ALA A 132 -1.03 4.10 8.83
C ALA A 132 -2.23 5.04 9.02
N LYS A 133 -2.52 5.44 10.27
CA LYS A 133 -3.55 6.44 10.58
C LYS A 133 -3.08 7.86 10.28
N CYS A 134 -1.82 8.18 10.59
CA CYS A 134 -1.24 9.50 10.29
C CYS A 134 -1.42 9.86 8.81
N GLU A 135 -1.09 8.93 7.91
CA GLU A 135 -1.16 9.19 6.47
C GLU A 135 -2.60 9.46 5.98
N GLN A 136 -3.64 9.04 6.73
CA GLN A 136 -5.02 9.32 6.36
C GLN A 136 -5.39 10.80 6.52
N TYR A 137 -4.64 11.60 7.29
CA TYR A 137 -4.84 13.04 7.38
C TYR A 137 -4.61 13.77 6.05
N ILE A 138 -3.89 13.15 5.10
CA ILE A 138 -3.74 13.69 3.74
C ILE A 138 -5.03 13.55 2.90
N GLY A 139 -6.03 12.82 3.40
CA GLY A 139 -7.29 12.52 2.70
C GLY A 139 -7.33 11.15 2.02
N MET A 140 -6.22 10.40 1.98
CA MET A 140 -6.18 9.06 1.40
C MET A 140 -6.65 8.00 2.41
N GLN A 141 -7.51 7.07 1.99
CA GLN A 141 -8.03 6.00 2.85
C GLN A 141 -7.19 4.72 2.74
N GLY A 142 -5.87 4.87 2.86
CA GLY A 142 -4.88 3.81 2.76
C GLY A 142 -5.02 2.71 3.82
N GLY A 143 -4.48 1.53 3.52
CA GLY A 143 -4.25 0.46 4.49
C GLY A 143 -2.94 0.65 5.27
N GLY A 144 -2.51 -0.39 5.99
CA GLY A 144 -1.30 -0.37 6.83
C GLY A 144 -0.08 -1.10 6.24
N MET A 145 -0.15 -1.60 5.00
CA MET A 145 0.88 -2.45 4.40
C MET A 145 2.22 -1.73 4.30
N ASP A 146 2.20 -0.51 3.76
CA ASP A 146 3.38 0.26 3.41
C ASP A 146 4.18 0.66 4.68
N GLN A 147 3.47 1.11 5.71
CA GLN A 147 4.04 1.51 7.00
C GLN A 147 4.53 0.29 7.78
N ALA A 148 3.78 -0.83 7.77
CA ALA A 148 4.21 -2.07 8.39
C ALA A 148 5.44 -2.66 7.69
N ALA A 149 5.50 -2.64 6.35
CA ALA A 149 6.68 -3.09 5.61
C ALA A 149 7.90 -2.21 5.90
N SER A 150 7.71 -0.90 6.04
CA SER A 150 8.79 0.03 6.41
C SER A 150 9.29 -0.20 7.83
N VAL A 151 8.39 -0.32 8.80
CA VAL A 151 8.75 -0.36 10.22
C VAL A 151 9.08 -1.76 10.72
N LEU A 152 8.48 -2.82 10.19
CA LEU A 152 8.57 -4.19 10.71
C LEU A 152 9.35 -5.14 9.78
N ALA A 153 10.03 -4.61 8.76
CA ALA A 153 10.90 -5.43 7.92
C ALA A 153 12.01 -6.13 8.69
N VAL A 154 12.38 -7.28 8.16
CA VAL A 154 13.52 -8.08 8.61
C VAL A 154 14.47 -8.16 7.42
N GLU A 155 15.72 -7.76 7.65
CA GLU A 155 16.75 -7.74 6.60
C GLU A 155 16.83 -9.09 5.89
N ASN A 156 17.00 -9.07 4.57
CA ASN A 156 17.06 -10.25 3.69
C ASN A 156 15.78 -11.12 3.66
N ASN A 157 14.65 -10.65 4.19
CA ASN A 157 13.39 -11.38 4.18
C ASN A 157 12.23 -10.58 3.56
N ALA A 158 11.43 -11.25 2.74
CA ALA A 158 10.07 -10.80 2.49
C ALA A 158 9.21 -10.98 3.75
N LEU A 159 8.02 -10.38 3.78
CA LEU A 159 7.12 -10.44 4.93
C LEU A 159 5.73 -10.88 4.47
N MET A 160 5.13 -11.83 5.18
CA MET A 160 3.68 -11.93 5.27
C MET A 160 3.23 -10.94 6.35
N ILE A 161 2.42 -9.95 5.98
CA ILE A 161 1.88 -8.95 6.91
C ILE A 161 0.41 -9.27 7.14
N GLU A 162 0.04 -9.48 8.40
CA GLU A 162 -1.31 -9.84 8.80
C GLU A 162 -1.94 -8.75 9.66
N PHE A 163 -3.16 -8.36 9.29
CA PHE A 163 -3.93 -7.34 10.00
C PHE A 163 -5.05 -8.00 10.80
N THR A 164 -4.89 -8.07 12.12
CA THR A 164 -5.92 -8.54 13.04
C THR A 164 -6.29 -7.39 13.97
N LYS A 165 -7.32 -6.63 13.60
CA LYS A 165 -7.73 -5.40 14.30
C LYS A 165 -7.68 -5.56 15.83
N PRO A 166 -6.96 -4.68 16.56
CA PRO A 166 -6.19 -3.52 16.11
C PRO A 166 -4.70 -3.78 15.77
N PHE A 167 -4.26 -5.04 15.83
CA PHE A 167 -2.86 -5.44 15.74
C PHE A 167 -2.40 -5.71 14.30
N VAL A 168 -1.10 -5.52 14.10
CA VAL A 168 -0.37 -5.92 12.90
C VAL A 168 0.76 -6.87 13.31
N THR A 169 0.83 -8.02 12.66
CA THR A 169 1.88 -9.02 12.85
C THR A 169 2.61 -9.26 11.53
N VAL A 170 3.88 -9.66 11.62
CA VAL A 170 4.69 -10.00 10.45
C VAL A 170 5.32 -11.37 10.63
N SER A 171 5.27 -12.18 9.58
CA SER A 171 6.00 -13.44 9.49
C SER A 171 7.06 -13.30 8.38
N PRO A 172 8.35 -13.31 8.71
CA PRO A 172 9.42 -13.26 7.72
C PRO A 172 9.43 -14.49 6.81
N ILE A 173 9.78 -14.29 5.55
CA ILE A 173 9.86 -15.33 4.52
C ILE A 173 11.15 -15.13 3.74
N GLN A 174 11.97 -16.16 3.70
CA GLN A 174 13.10 -16.20 2.78
C GLN A 174 12.61 -16.44 1.36
N LEU A 175 13.26 -15.77 0.41
CA LEU A 175 13.03 -15.94 -1.00
C LEU A 175 14.14 -16.85 -1.57
N PRO A 176 13.84 -17.75 -2.53
CA PRO A 176 14.86 -18.53 -3.24
C PRO A 176 16.02 -17.66 -3.75
N SER A 177 17.25 -18.13 -3.62
CA SER A 177 18.46 -17.33 -3.87
C SER A 177 18.83 -17.18 -5.35
N ASP A 178 18.26 -18.03 -6.21
CA ASP A 178 18.44 -18.05 -7.66
C ASP A 178 17.39 -17.21 -8.41
N MET A 179 16.49 -16.54 -7.69
CA MET A 179 15.52 -15.59 -8.24
C MET A 179 15.75 -14.18 -7.70
N VAL A 180 15.36 -13.18 -8.48
CA VAL A 180 15.36 -11.77 -8.08
C VAL A 180 14.08 -11.10 -8.53
N PHE A 181 13.72 -10.01 -7.85
CA PHE A 181 12.70 -9.10 -8.31
C PHE A 181 13.35 -7.91 -9.02
N VAL A 182 12.86 -7.57 -10.20
CA VAL A 182 13.27 -6.36 -10.93
C VAL A 182 12.12 -5.37 -10.88
N ILE A 183 12.41 -4.16 -10.39
CA ILE A 183 11.47 -3.04 -10.33
C ILE A 183 11.71 -2.16 -11.54
N ALA A 184 10.65 -1.82 -12.27
CA ALA A 184 10.72 -0.97 -13.45
C ALA A 184 9.60 0.08 -13.43
N HIS A 185 9.95 1.36 -13.55
CA HIS A 185 9.00 2.47 -13.58
C HIS A 185 8.37 2.62 -14.97
N SER A 186 7.05 2.84 -15.04
CA SER A 186 6.32 2.99 -16.31
C SER A 186 6.55 4.32 -17.03
N GLY A 187 7.22 5.28 -16.38
CA GLY A 187 7.32 6.67 -16.85
C GLY A 187 6.14 7.55 -16.42
N VAL A 188 5.08 6.96 -15.85
CA VAL A 188 3.89 7.69 -15.39
C VAL A 188 3.93 7.82 -13.87
N HIS A 189 3.96 9.05 -13.35
CA HIS A 189 3.84 9.29 -11.90
C HIS A 189 2.36 9.26 -11.46
N ALA A 190 2.03 8.41 -10.49
CA ALA A 190 0.68 8.26 -9.95
C ALA A 190 0.58 8.90 -8.55
N ARG A 191 0.11 10.16 -8.49
CA ARG A 191 -0.08 10.89 -7.22
C ARG A 191 -1.39 10.48 -6.56
N LYS A 192 -1.35 9.44 -5.72
CA LYS A 192 -2.52 8.84 -5.05
C LYS A 192 -3.43 9.86 -4.36
N ALA A 193 -2.85 10.79 -3.59
CA ALA A 193 -3.62 11.77 -2.82
C ALA A 193 -4.24 12.89 -3.68
N ALA A 194 -3.79 13.06 -4.92
CA ALA A 194 -4.27 14.10 -5.82
C ALA A 194 -5.50 13.68 -6.65
N THR A 195 -5.96 12.43 -6.53
CA THR A 195 -7.10 11.90 -7.28
C THR A 195 -8.06 11.13 -6.35
N SER A 196 -9.30 10.93 -6.79
CA SER A 196 -10.30 10.15 -6.05
C SER A 196 -10.12 8.64 -6.21
N TYR A 197 -9.46 8.17 -7.28
CA TYR A 197 -9.48 6.77 -7.73
C TYR A 197 -9.17 5.74 -6.64
N TYR A 198 -8.19 6.03 -5.78
CA TYR A 198 -7.85 5.15 -4.67
C TYR A 198 -9.00 5.04 -3.66
N ASN A 199 -9.57 6.18 -3.25
CA ASN A 199 -10.67 6.22 -2.29
C ASN A 199 -11.97 5.66 -2.87
N GLU A 200 -12.19 5.79 -4.18
CA GLU A 200 -13.33 5.16 -4.87
C GLU A 200 -13.31 3.64 -4.69
N ARG A 201 -12.15 3.00 -4.87
CA ARG A 201 -12.00 1.55 -4.65
C ARG A 201 -12.26 1.17 -3.20
N VAL A 202 -11.80 1.98 -2.26
CA VAL A 202 -12.06 1.78 -0.82
C VAL A 202 -13.56 1.86 -0.52
N ALA A 203 -14.26 2.85 -1.08
CA ALA A 203 -15.71 3.02 -0.94
C ALA A 203 -16.48 1.82 -1.52
N GLU A 204 -16.14 1.39 -2.74
CA GLU A 204 -16.75 0.22 -3.40
C GLU A 204 -16.58 -1.05 -2.54
N CYS A 205 -15.38 -1.27 -1.97
CA CYS A 205 -15.12 -2.41 -1.08
C CYS A 205 -15.91 -2.32 0.24
N ARG A 206 -16.05 -1.13 0.83
CA ARG A 206 -16.84 -0.90 2.05
C ARG A 206 -18.32 -1.19 1.81
N LEU A 207 -18.87 -0.70 0.69
CA LEU A 207 -20.25 -0.96 0.28
C LEU A 207 -20.49 -2.46 0.05
N ALA A 208 -19.61 -3.11 -0.71
CA ALA A 208 -19.67 -4.56 -0.96
C ALA A 208 -19.62 -5.36 0.36
N ALA A 209 -18.72 -5.01 1.29
CA ALA A 209 -18.61 -5.65 2.59
C ALA A 209 -19.90 -5.54 3.41
N LYS A 210 -20.56 -4.37 3.41
CA LYS A 210 -21.82 -4.16 4.13
C LYS A 210 -22.96 -5.00 3.57
N ILE A 211 -23.07 -5.09 2.24
CA ILE A 211 -24.09 -5.93 1.59
C ILE A 211 -23.84 -7.41 1.90
N LEU A 212 -22.60 -7.88 1.77
CA LEU A 212 -22.25 -9.26 2.10
C LEU A 212 -22.48 -9.58 3.57
N ALA A 213 -22.06 -8.72 4.50
CA ALA A 213 -22.25 -8.93 5.93
C ALA A 213 -23.74 -9.04 6.29
N ARG A 214 -24.57 -8.11 5.81
CA ARG A 214 -26.01 -8.09 6.07
C ARG A 214 -26.71 -9.38 5.63
N ASN A 215 -26.24 -9.98 4.54
CA ASN A 215 -26.85 -11.19 3.97
C ASN A 215 -26.26 -12.49 4.51
N SER A 216 -25.32 -12.43 5.48
CA SER A 216 -24.82 -13.65 6.12
C SER A 216 -25.94 -14.37 6.88
N PRO A 217 -26.13 -15.69 6.69
CA PRO A 217 -27.15 -16.47 7.39
C PRO A 217 -26.85 -16.64 8.88
N HIS A 218 -25.65 -16.25 9.34
CA HIS A 218 -25.22 -16.37 10.73
C HIS A 218 -25.49 -15.11 11.55
N ILE A 219 -26.05 -14.06 10.94
CA ILE A 219 -26.41 -12.83 11.64
C ILE A 219 -27.91 -12.82 11.87
N THR A 220 -28.31 -12.78 13.14
CA THR A 220 -29.72 -12.73 13.56
C THR A 220 -30.27 -11.31 13.64
N GLU A 221 -29.43 -10.29 13.87
CA GLU A 221 -29.83 -8.89 13.90
C GLU A 221 -28.81 -7.95 13.20
N PRO A 222 -29.25 -6.93 12.45
CA PRO A 222 -28.38 -5.96 11.78
C PRO A 222 -27.49 -5.14 12.73
N SER A 223 -27.89 -5.01 14.01
CA SER A 223 -27.13 -4.38 15.09
C SER A 223 -25.82 -5.12 15.39
N ASN A 224 -25.73 -6.43 15.10
CA ASN A 224 -24.61 -7.29 15.51
C ASN A 224 -23.25 -6.98 14.85
N TYR A 225 -23.22 -6.25 13.74
CA TYR A 225 -21.97 -5.84 13.07
C TYR A 225 -21.71 -4.33 13.11
N SER A 226 -22.54 -3.57 13.84
CA SER A 226 -22.37 -2.13 14.04
C SER A 226 -21.12 -1.78 14.87
N SER A 227 -20.67 -2.70 15.73
CA SER A 227 -19.43 -2.58 16.52
C SER A 227 -18.16 -2.81 15.69
N ILE A 228 -18.27 -3.36 14.48
CA ILE A 228 -17.14 -3.65 13.59
C ILE A 228 -16.98 -2.48 12.61
N ALA A 229 -16.36 -1.38 13.09
CA ALA A 229 -16.14 -0.17 12.30
C ALA A 229 -14.63 0.12 12.11
N PRO A 230 -14.16 0.39 10.87
CA PRO A 230 -14.86 0.23 9.60
C PRO A 230 -14.95 -1.26 9.21
N LEU A 231 -16.14 -1.72 8.79
CA LEU A 231 -16.35 -3.07 8.26
C LEU A 231 -15.62 -3.24 6.92
N CYS A 232 -14.87 -4.33 6.76
CA CYS A 232 -14.20 -4.68 5.49
C CYS A 232 -14.60 -6.06 4.97
N LEU A 233 -14.15 -6.41 3.75
CA LEU A 233 -14.46 -7.69 3.11
C LEU A 233 -13.95 -8.90 3.89
N SER A 234 -12.83 -8.77 4.62
CA SER A 234 -12.35 -9.83 5.52
C SER A 234 -13.31 -10.04 6.71
N ASP A 235 -13.91 -8.98 7.24
CA ASP A 235 -14.92 -9.11 8.29
C ASP A 235 -16.18 -9.79 7.75
N ALA A 236 -16.60 -9.45 6.53
CA ALA A 236 -17.69 -10.15 5.85
C ALA A 236 -17.38 -11.66 5.72
N GLN A 237 -16.19 -12.04 5.25
CA GLN A 237 -15.78 -13.46 5.19
C GLN A 237 -15.94 -14.18 6.54
N LYS A 238 -15.49 -13.54 7.64
CA LYS A 238 -15.64 -14.09 9.00
C LYS A 238 -17.10 -14.26 9.40
N LEU A 239 -17.96 -13.30 9.07
CA LEU A 239 -19.40 -13.37 9.33
C LEU A 239 -20.07 -14.49 8.54
N TRP A 240 -19.56 -14.83 7.35
CA TRP A 240 -19.98 -16.00 6.57
C TRP A 240 -19.39 -17.32 7.07
N LYS A 241 -18.53 -17.28 8.09
CA LYS A 241 -17.75 -18.44 8.59
C LYS A 241 -16.96 -19.15 7.50
N ALA A 242 -16.59 -18.42 6.44
CA ALA A 242 -15.80 -18.93 5.34
C ALA A 242 -14.34 -19.09 5.78
N VAL A 243 -13.80 -20.31 5.66
CA VAL A 243 -12.47 -20.68 6.16
C VAL A 243 -11.37 -20.04 5.33
N SER A 244 -11.62 -19.79 4.05
CA SER A 244 -10.68 -19.16 3.12
C SER A 244 -11.37 -18.08 2.27
N PRO A 245 -10.61 -17.11 1.73
CA PRO A 245 -11.15 -16.15 0.77
C PRO A 245 -11.77 -16.83 -0.46
N ASP A 246 -11.21 -17.96 -0.90
CA ASP A 246 -11.72 -18.73 -2.04
C ASP A 246 -13.18 -19.17 -1.85
N GLU A 247 -13.60 -19.54 -0.65
CA GLU A 247 -14.99 -19.93 -0.38
C GLU A 247 -16.02 -18.82 -0.64
N MET A 248 -15.60 -17.55 -0.58
CA MET A 248 -16.47 -16.42 -0.92
C MET A 248 -16.76 -16.32 -2.43
N ILE A 249 -15.83 -16.80 -3.27
CA ILE A 249 -15.86 -16.68 -4.73
C ILE A 249 -16.03 -18.02 -5.46
N ARG A 250 -15.91 -19.15 -4.75
CA ARG A 250 -16.10 -20.49 -5.28
C ARG A 250 -17.57 -20.71 -5.66
N ILE A 251 -17.77 -21.19 -6.89
CA ILE A 251 -19.11 -21.55 -7.40
C ILE A 251 -19.67 -22.72 -6.59
N GLN A 252 -20.87 -22.53 -6.04
CA GLN A 252 -21.60 -23.56 -5.30
C GLN A 252 -22.43 -24.45 -6.25
N LYS A 253 -23.11 -25.45 -5.70
CA LYS A 253 -23.89 -26.43 -6.48
C LYS A 253 -25.00 -25.81 -7.35
N ASP A 254 -25.51 -24.66 -6.96
CA ASP A 254 -26.54 -23.90 -7.67
C ASP A 254 -25.96 -22.97 -8.77
N GLY A 255 -24.65 -23.02 -9.00
CA GLY A 255 -23.98 -22.24 -10.05
C GLY A 255 -23.56 -20.84 -9.63
N LEU A 256 -23.76 -20.45 -8.36
CA LEU A 256 -23.39 -19.13 -7.86
C LEU A 256 -22.41 -19.23 -6.69
N SER A 257 -21.44 -18.31 -6.62
CA SER A 257 -20.67 -18.05 -5.40
C SER A 257 -21.42 -17.10 -4.47
N ILE A 258 -20.96 -16.97 -3.21
CA ILE A 258 -21.52 -16.01 -2.25
C ILE A 258 -21.47 -14.59 -2.85
N VAL A 259 -20.32 -14.20 -3.40
CA VAL A 259 -20.15 -12.89 -4.04
C VAL A 259 -21.12 -12.69 -5.20
N THR A 260 -21.22 -13.64 -6.14
CA THR A 260 -22.11 -13.49 -7.30
C THR A 260 -23.59 -13.51 -6.95
N ARG A 261 -23.96 -14.16 -5.83
CA ARG A 261 -25.34 -14.25 -5.36
C ARG A 261 -25.86 -12.91 -4.83
N TYR A 262 -25.01 -12.13 -4.14
CA TYR A 262 -25.45 -10.93 -3.43
C TYR A 262 -24.93 -9.61 -4.00
N LEU A 263 -23.88 -9.62 -4.82
CA LEU A 263 -23.36 -8.42 -5.47
C LEU A 263 -23.70 -8.46 -6.96
N PRO A 264 -24.33 -7.43 -7.53
CA PRO A 264 -24.67 -7.39 -8.96
C PRO A 264 -23.41 -7.28 -9.83
N SER A 265 -23.48 -7.83 -11.05
CA SER A 265 -22.43 -7.64 -12.06
C SER A 265 -22.50 -6.25 -12.67
N GLY A 266 -21.34 -5.67 -13.01
CA GLY A 266 -21.26 -4.38 -13.67
C GLY A 266 -21.60 -3.21 -12.76
N ILE A 267 -22.13 -2.14 -13.35
CA ILE A 267 -22.33 -0.87 -12.68
C ILE A 267 -23.58 -0.89 -11.79
N THR A 268 -23.39 -0.57 -10.53
CA THR A 268 -24.46 -0.35 -9.53
C THR A 268 -24.67 1.14 -9.35
N SER A 269 -25.92 1.62 -9.45
CA SER A 269 -26.28 3.01 -9.14
C SER A 269 -26.62 3.20 -7.66
N LEU A 270 -26.69 4.45 -7.19
CA LEU A 270 -27.16 4.76 -5.82
C LEU A 270 -28.55 4.17 -5.53
N GLN A 271 -29.48 4.25 -6.49
CA GLN A 271 -30.82 3.66 -6.34
C GLN A 271 -30.75 2.14 -6.16
N ASN A 272 -29.87 1.48 -6.91
CA ASN A 272 -29.68 0.03 -6.78
C ASN A 272 -29.06 -0.35 -5.42
N LEU A 273 -28.19 0.48 -4.84
CA LEU A 273 -27.69 0.26 -3.47
C LEU A 273 -28.82 0.26 -2.43
N CYS A 274 -29.80 1.16 -2.58
CA CYS A 274 -30.98 1.19 -1.72
C CYS A 274 -31.81 -0.10 -1.87
N ASN A 275 -31.98 -0.59 -3.10
CA ASN A 275 -32.67 -1.85 -3.37
C ASN A 275 -31.93 -3.07 -2.77
N LEU A 276 -30.61 -2.98 -2.62
CA LEU A 276 -29.77 -3.97 -1.93
C LEU A 276 -29.80 -3.82 -0.39
N GLY A 277 -30.65 -2.95 0.14
CA GLY A 277 -30.91 -2.81 1.57
C GLY A 277 -29.93 -1.90 2.32
N LEU A 278 -29.23 -1.01 1.61
CA LEU A 278 -28.43 0.06 2.23
C LEU A 278 -29.26 1.34 2.37
N THR A 279 -29.16 2.02 3.51
CA THR A 279 -29.79 3.34 3.72
C THR A 279 -28.82 4.45 3.35
N SER A 280 -29.32 5.66 3.05
CA SER A 280 -28.46 6.81 2.72
C SER A 280 -27.36 7.09 3.76
N PRO A 281 -27.65 7.08 5.09
CA PRO A 281 -26.59 7.27 6.09
C PRO A 281 -25.49 6.20 6.05
N ILE A 282 -25.85 4.97 5.70
CA ILE A 282 -24.88 3.87 5.56
C ILE A 282 -24.01 4.07 4.32
N ILE A 283 -24.60 4.51 3.21
CA ILE A 283 -23.89 4.79 1.96
C ILE A 283 -22.94 5.96 2.18
N GLU A 284 -23.43 7.08 2.71
CA GLU A 284 -22.63 8.28 3.03
C GLU A 284 -21.46 7.95 3.95
N GLY A 285 -21.68 7.11 4.97
CA GLY A 285 -20.60 6.65 5.86
C GLY A 285 -19.54 5.75 5.21
N CYS A 286 -19.75 5.28 3.98
CA CYS A 286 -18.73 4.56 3.20
C CYS A 286 -17.85 5.51 2.36
N LEU A 287 -18.36 6.70 2.07
CA LEU A 287 -17.74 7.70 1.20
C LEU A 287 -16.88 8.67 2.03
N THR A 288 -15.87 9.23 1.38
CA THR A 288 -15.09 10.39 1.81
C THR A 288 -15.45 11.63 1.00
N GLU A 289 -15.03 12.83 1.43
CA GLU A 289 -15.27 14.10 0.72
C GLU A 289 -15.01 14.00 -0.80
N ASN A 290 -13.85 13.46 -1.20
CA ASN A 290 -13.46 13.29 -2.60
C ASN A 290 -14.15 12.13 -3.34
N THR A 291 -15.12 11.45 -2.72
CA THR A 291 -15.93 10.38 -3.34
C THR A 291 -17.43 10.60 -3.20
N LYS A 292 -17.87 11.70 -2.57
CA LYS A 292 -19.30 12.02 -2.39
C LYS A 292 -20.07 12.17 -3.70
N THR A 293 -19.37 12.49 -4.79
CA THR A 293 -19.96 12.66 -6.13
C THR A 293 -20.09 11.35 -6.91
N MET A 294 -19.65 10.21 -6.35
CA MET A 294 -19.79 8.90 -6.99
C MET A 294 -21.26 8.50 -7.13
N ASN A 295 -21.65 8.11 -8.34
CA ASN A 295 -22.98 7.59 -8.67
C ASN A 295 -22.98 6.18 -9.24
N HIS A 296 -21.78 5.60 -9.46
CA HIS A 296 -21.57 4.33 -10.14
C HIS A 296 -20.54 3.51 -9.37
N PHE A 297 -20.85 2.24 -9.09
CA PHE A 297 -20.03 1.36 -8.25
C PHE A 297 -19.91 -0.04 -8.86
N TYR A 298 -18.70 -0.60 -8.89
CA TYR A 298 -18.38 -1.93 -9.43
C TYR A 298 -18.20 -2.95 -8.28
N LEU A 299 -19.25 -3.17 -7.51
CA LEU A 299 -19.16 -3.89 -6.23
C LEU A 299 -18.65 -5.33 -6.36
N ARG A 300 -19.21 -6.10 -7.31
CA ARG A 300 -18.83 -7.50 -7.52
C ARG A 300 -17.36 -7.61 -7.92
N ASP A 301 -16.94 -6.84 -8.92
CA ASP A 301 -15.58 -6.88 -9.45
C ASP A 301 -14.56 -6.55 -8.35
N ARG A 302 -14.85 -5.55 -7.50
CA ARG A 302 -13.96 -5.20 -6.38
C ARG A 302 -13.88 -6.33 -5.34
N ALA A 303 -15.01 -6.94 -5.00
CA ALA A 303 -15.03 -8.05 -4.05
C ALA A 303 -14.29 -9.29 -4.60
N GLU A 304 -14.54 -9.66 -5.85
CA GLU A 304 -13.86 -10.79 -6.53
C GLU A 304 -12.35 -10.55 -6.63
N HIS A 305 -11.92 -9.33 -6.96
CA HIS A 305 -10.51 -8.96 -6.91
C HIS A 305 -9.93 -9.21 -5.52
N VAL A 306 -10.53 -8.65 -4.48
CA VAL A 306 -9.98 -8.70 -3.11
C VAL A 306 -9.89 -10.13 -2.58
N TYR A 307 -10.94 -10.93 -2.71
CA TYR A 307 -10.91 -12.32 -2.24
C TYR A 307 -9.94 -13.18 -3.05
N SER A 308 -9.92 -13.03 -4.38
CA SER A 308 -8.98 -13.79 -5.21
C SER A 308 -7.52 -13.36 -5.01
N GLU A 309 -7.25 -12.08 -4.72
CA GLU A 309 -5.91 -11.58 -4.41
C GLU A 309 -5.43 -12.10 -3.05
N ALA A 310 -6.30 -12.09 -2.03
CA ALA A 310 -5.98 -12.69 -0.73
C ALA A 310 -5.63 -14.18 -0.85
N GLU A 311 -6.39 -14.93 -1.66
CA GLU A 311 -6.08 -16.34 -1.95
C GLU A 311 -4.73 -16.52 -2.67
N ARG A 312 -4.41 -15.65 -3.64
CA ARG A 312 -3.10 -15.65 -4.31
C ARG A 312 -1.96 -15.40 -3.34
N VAL A 313 -2.13 -14.51 -2.35
CA VAL A 313 -1.13 -14.25 -1.30
C VAL A 313 -0.88 -15.50 -0.45
N PHE A 314 -1.93 -16.20 -0.01
CA PHE A 314 -1.76 -17.45 0.74
C PHE A 314 -1.06 -18.54 -0.09
N LYS A 315 -1.42 -18.68 -1.38
CA LYS A 315 -0.76 -19.62 -2.29
C LYS A 315 0.72 -19.29 -2.47
N PHE A 316 1.05 -18.02 -2.72
CA PHE A 316 2.43 -17.55 -2.87
C PHE A 316 3.24 -17.85 -1.60
N TYR A 317 2.71 -17.48 -0.44
CA TYR A 317 3.32 -17.75 0.87
C TYR A 317 3.61 -19.24 1.09
N ASN A 318 2.61 -20.10 0.83
CA ASN A 318 2.72 -21.53 1.02
C ASN A 318 3.73 -22.17 0.05
N ILE A 319 3.84 -21.68 -1.18
CA ILE A 319 4.88 -22.12 -2.12
C ILE A 319 6.27 -21.77 -1.56
N CYS A 320 6.48 -20.51 -1.15
CA CYS A 320 7.77 -20.09 -0.56
C CYS A 320 8.14 -20.93 0.67
N LYS A 321 7.21 -21.16 1.60
CA LYS A 321 7.47 -22.00 2.77
C LYS A 321 7.84 -23.43 2.42
N LYS A 322 7.20 -24.02 1.40
CA LYS A 322 7.48 -25.39 0.98
C LYS A 322 8.89 -25.56 0.41
N ILE A 323 9.38 -24.56 -0.34
CA ILE A 323 10.73 -24.60 -0.92
C ILE A 323 11.79 -24.80 0.16
N PHE A 324 11.66 -24.12 1.30
CA PHE A 324 12.63 -24.22 2.40
C PHE A 324 12.39 -25.40 3.37
N SER A 325 11.30 -26.15 3.20
CA SER A 325 10.96 -27.29 4.09
C SER A 325 11.36 -28.66 3.54
N ILE A 326 11.74 -28.75 2.27
CA ILE A 326 12.08 -30.01 1.60
C ILE A 326 13.61 -30.12 1.55
N ASP A 327 14.14 -31.28 1.97
CA ASP A 327 15.57 -31.62 1.84
C ASP A 327 15.96 -31.67 0.36
N ASP A 328 17.11 -31.11 0.01
CA ASP A 328 17.60 -30.76 -1.35
C ASP A 328 17.62 -31.91 -2.39
N SER A 329 17.28 -33.13 -1.97
CA SER A 329 17.33 -34.36 -2.79
C SER A 329 16.06 -34.68 -3.60
N GLN A 330 14.94 -33.96 -3.40
CA GLN A 330 13.67 -34.22 -4.11
C GLN A 330 13.13 -33.05 -4.96
N THR A 331 13.84 -31.92 -5.02
CA THR A 331 13.39 -30.67 -5.67
C THR A 331 13.44 -30.67 -7.22
N ASN A 332 13.83 -31.78 -7.85
CA ASN A 332 14.09 -31.84 -9.31
C ASN A 332 12.86 -31.81 -10.24
N SER A 333 11.62 -31.59 -9.76
CA SER A 333 10.44 -31.61 -10.65
C SER A 333 9.44 -30.45 -10.52
N ILE A 334 9.61 -29.51 -9.58
CA ILE A 334 8.68 -28.37 -9.43
C ILE A 334 9.37 -27.08 -9.86
N ASN A 335 8.96 -26.52 -11.00
CA ASN A 335 9.38 -25.17 -11.41
C ASN A 335 8.62 -24.12 -10.58
N TYR A 336 9.03 -23.90 -9.34
CA TYR A 336 8.39 -22.97 -8.42
C TYR A 336 8.43 -21.52 -8.93
N MET A 337 9.45 -21.12 -9.69
CA MET A 337 9.50 -19.80 -10.33
C MET A 337 8.33 -19.60 -11.29
N GLN A 338 7.97 -20.63 -12.07
CA GLN A 338 6.79 -20.59 -12.92
C GLN A 338 5.50 -20.47 -12.10
N LEU A 339 5.36 -21.25 -11.01
CA LEU A 339 4.17 -21.19 -10.15
C LEU A 339 3.99 -19.81 -9.50
N LEU A 340 5.08 -19.23 -8.97
CA LEU A 340 5.07 -17.88 -8.39
C LEU A 340 4.78 -16.83 -9.47
N GLY A 341 5.38 -16.98 -10.66
CA GLY A 341 5.17 -16.11 -11.81
C GLY A 341 3.72 -16.11 -12.30
N ASP A 342 3.09 -17.28 -12.37
CA ASP A 342 1.68 -17.44 -12.75
C ASP A 342 0.75 -16.72 -11.76
N LEU A 343 1.02 -16.82 -10.45
CA LEU A 343 0.28 -16.08 -9.43
C LEU A 343 0.42 -14.56 -9.62
N MET A 344 1.63 -14.06 -9.93
CA MET A 344 1.83 -12.64 -10.22
C MET A 344 1.08 -12.20 -11.47
N ASN A 345 1.07 -13.01 -12.53
CA ASN A 345 0.37 -12.72 -13.78
C ASN A 345 -1.17 -12.71 -13.59
N GLN A 346 -1.69 -13.63 -12.80
CA GLN A 346 -3.11 -13.65 -12.40
C GLN A 346 -3.48 -12.42 -11.57
N SER A 347 -2.60 -12.01 -10.64
CA SER A 347 -2.78 -10.77 -9.89
C SER A 347 -2.84 -9.56 -10.82
N GLN A 348 -1.92 -9.43 -11.78
CA GLN A 348 -1.97 -8.32 -12.76
C GLN A 348 -3.28 -8.30 -13.53
N LEU A 349 -3.73 -9.46 -14.03
CA LEU A 349 -4.98 -9.55 -14.79
C LEU A 349 -6.17 -9.10 -13.94
N SER A 350 -6.19 -9.50 -12.67
CA SER A 350 -7.21 -9.09 -11.71
C SER A 350 -7.14 -7.59 -11.42
N CYS A 351 -5.96 -7.02 -11.21
CA CYS A 351 -5.77 -5.57 -11.03
C CYS A 351 -6.24 -4.76 -12.25
N ALA A 352 -5.96 -5.23 -13.46
CA ALA A 352 -6.36 -4.56 -14.69
C ALA A 352 -7.87 -4.65 -14.94
N ASN A 353 -8.45 -5.85 -14.83
CA ASN A 353 -9.83 -6.09 -15.26
C ASN A 353 -10.86 -5.91 -14.15
N LEU A 354 -10.59 -6.47 -12.96
CA LEU A 354 -11.54 -6.48 -11.85
C LEU A 354 -11.35 -5.27 -10.93
N TYR A 355 -10.11 -4.87 -10.66
CA TYR A 355 -9.85 -3.69 -9.82
C TYR A 355 -9.68 -2.41 -10.63
N GLN A 356 -9.50 -2.49 -11.95
CA GLN A 356 -9.36 -1.34 -12.84
C GLN A 356 -8.36 -0.30 -12.30
N CYS A 357 -7.18 -0.78 -11.89
CA CYS A 357 -6.08 0.04 -11.39
C CYS A 357 -4.80 -0.08 -12.21
N SER A 358 -4.83 -0.68 -13.40
CA SER A 358 -3.71 -0.61 -14.35
C SER A 358 -3.78 0.67 -15.19
N CYS A 359 -2.82 0.86 -16.08
CA CYS A 359 -2.85 1.85 -17.15
C CYS A 359 -2.12 1.32 -18.38
N ARG A 360 -2.26 2.01 -19.51
CA ARG A 360 -1.66 1.62 -20.80
C ARG A 360 -0.14 1.42 -20.69
N GLU A 361 0.55 2.33 -20.01
CA GLU A 361 2.00 2.32 -19.85
C GLU A 361 2.46 1.14 -18.98
N LEU A 362 1.73 0.86 -17.89
CA LEU A 362 1.96 -0.35 -17.07
C LEU A 362 1.74 -1.62 -17.88
N ASP A 363 0.63 -1.73 -18.61
CA ASP A 363 0.30 -2.93 -19.39
C ASP A 363 1.34 -3.18 -20.49
N LYS A 364 1.82 -2.12 -21.14
CA LYS A 364 2.90 -2.20 -22.13
C LYS A 364 4.21 -2.64 -21.49
N LEU A 365 4.62 -2.04 -20.38
CA LEU A 365 5.86 -2.41 -19.66
C LEU A 365 5.81 -3.86 -19.21
N ILE A 366 4.69 -4.32 -18.65
CA ILE A 366 4.49 -5.70 -18.20
C ILE A 366 4.60 -6.68 -19.38
N SER A 367 4.02 -6.34 -20.53
CA SER A 367 4.15 -7.14 -21.75
C SER A 367 5.60 -7.27 -22.21
N VAL A 368 6.37 -6.17 -22.16
CA VAL A 368 7.81 -6.17 -22.46
C VAL A 368 8.58 -7.02 -21.45
N CYS A 369 8.37 -6.83 -20.15
CA CYS A 369 9.00 -7.62 -19.10
C CYS A 369 8.77 -9.13 -19.30
N ARG A 370 7.53 -9.56 -19.56
CA ARG A 370 7.25 -10.98 -19.85
C ARG A 370 8.01 -11.48 -21.08
N SER A 371 8.00 -10.70 -22.17
CA SER A 371 8.73 -11.02 -23.40
C SER A 371 10.26 -11.02 -23.22
N ALA A 372 10.75 -10.29 -22.21
CA ALA A 372 12.17 -10.25 -21.82
C ALA A 372 12.61 -11.41 -20.93
N GLY A 373 11.68 -12.29 -20.51
CA GLY A 373 12.00 -13.50 -19.75
C GLY A 373 11.58 -13.46 -18.27
N ALA A 374 10.73 -12.52 -17.85
CA ALA A 374 10.11 -12.61 -16.53
C ALA A 374 9.11 -13.78 -16.46
N PHE A 375 9.19 -14.59 -15.41
CA PHE A 375 8.21 -15.63 -15.11
C PHE A 375 6.84 -15.02 -14.78
N GLY A 376 6.86 -13.90 -14.07
CA GLY A 376 5.67 -13.12 -13.78
C GLY A 376 5.98 -11.64 -13.67
N SER A 377 5.05 -10.80 -14.12
CA SER A 377 5.16 -9.35 -14.03
C SER A 377 3.80 -8.73 -13.76
N ARG A 378 3.76 -7.78 -12.83
CA ARG A 378 2.56 -7.07 -12.37
C ARG A 378 2.89 -5.65 -11.93
N LEU A 379 1.89 -4.78 -11.89
CA LEU A 379 2.01 -3.48 -11.22
C LEU A 379 2.31 -3.67 -9.73
N THR A 380 2.91 -2.67 -9.08
CA THR A 380 3.06 -2.64 -7.61
C THR A 380 2.58 -1.31 -7.04
N GLY A 381 2.20 -1.30 -5.77
CA GLY A 381 1.55 -0.17 -5.13
C GLY A 381 0.10 0.00 -5.59
N ALA A 382 -0.35 1.26 -5.71
CA ALA A 382 -1.75 1.56 -6.01
C ALA A 382 -2.14 1.34 -7.47
N GLY A 383 -1.19 1.44 -8.40
CA GLY A 383 -1.45 1.45 -9.84
C GLY A 383 -1.79 2.83 -10.40
N TRP A 384 -2.48 2.86 -11.55
CA TRP A 384 -2.72 4.04 -12.40
C TRP A 384 -1.43 4.75 -12.86
N GLY A 385 -0.33 4.00 -12.91
CA GLY A 385 1.03 4.47 -13.12
C GLY A 385 1.99 3.87 -12.09
N GLY A 386 3.19 4.42 -12.01
CA GLY A 386 4.24 3.98 -11.11
C GLY A 386 4.99 2.76 -11.63
N CYS A 387 5.36 1.85 -10.74
CA CYS A 387 6.25 0.73 -11.02
C CYS A 387 5.54 -0.59 -11.28
N THR A 388 6.27 -1.46 -11.96
CA THR A 388 6.03 -2.90 -12.04
C THR A 388 7.05 -3.65 -11.20
N VAL A 389 6.72 -4.87 -10.81
CA VAL A 389 7.62 -5.84 -10.19
C VAL A 389 7.61 -7.11 -11.02
N SER A 390 8.80 -7.56 -11.42
CA SER A 390 9.00 -8.72 -12.30
C SER A 390 9.87 -9.77 -11.63
N LEU A 391 9.43 -11.03 -11.65
CA LEU A 391 10.19 -12.17 -11.14
C LEU A 391 11.09 -12.73 -12.25
N VAL A 392 12.40 -12.72 -12.03
CA VAL A 392 13.41 -13.11 -13.01
C VAL A 392 14.41 -14.07 -12.36
N LYS A 393 14.94 -15.03 -13.13
CA LYS A 393 16.08 -15.83 -12.68
C LYS A 393 17.29 -14.92 -12.50
N LYS A 394 17.98 -15.03 -11.36
CA LYS A 394 19.12 -14.16 -11.00
C LYS A 394 20.21 -14.12 -12.07
N SER A 395 20.52 -15.27 -12.68
CA SER A 395 21.51 -15.37 -13.77
C SER A 395 21.14 -14.59 -15.04
N ASN A 396 19.86 -14.25 -15.22
CA ASN A 396 19.36 -13.60 -16.43
C ASN A 396 18.99 -12.12 -16.18
N ALA A 397 19.21 -11.60 -14.97
CA ALA A 397 18.75 -10.26 -14.57
C ALA A 397 19.35 -9.15 -15.44
N GLU A 398 20.65 -9.22 -15.76
CA GLU A 398 21.31 -8.21 -16.60
C GLU A 398 20.76 -8.21 -18.04
N GLN A 399 20.63 -9.39 -18.64
CA GLN A 399 20.05 -9.56 -19.98
C GLN A 399 18.60 -9.07 -20.02
N PHE A 400 17.81 -9.40 -18.99
CA PHE A 400 16.45 -8.93 -18.84
C PHE A 400 16.38 -7.39 -18.81
N ILE A 401 17.19 -6.74 -17.98
CA ILE A 401 17.21 -5.27 -17.85
C ILE A 401 17.61 -4.62 -19.18
N ALA A 402 18.64 -5.14 -19.85
CA ALA A 402 19.08 -4.63 -21.15
C ALA A 402 17.95 -4.67 -22.19
N LYS A 403 17.22 -5.78 -22.26
CA LYS A 403 16.10 -5.95 -23.19
C LYS A 403 14.91 -5.04 -22.85
N VAL A 404 14.58 -4.85 -21.57
CA VAL A 404 13.51 -3.90 -21.17
C VAL A 404 13.90 -2.45 -21.52
N ARG A 405 15.18 -2.08 -21.35
CA ARG A 405 15.69 -0.77 -21.77
C ARG A 405 15.52 -0.55 -23.28
N GLU A 406 15.91 -1.54 -24.07
CA GLU A 406 15.79 -1.48 -25.51
C GLU A 406 14.33 -1.40 -25.99
N GLU A 407 13.45 -2.27 -25.50
CA GLU A 407 12.10 -2.42 -26.03
C GLU A 407 11.05 -1.46 -25.43
N PHE A 408 11.33 -0.86 -24.26
CA PHE A 408 10.41 0.06 -23.59
C PHE A 408 10.99 1.48 -23.48
N TYR A 409 12.11 1.65 -22.77
CA TYR A 409 12.61 3.00 -22.46
C TYR A 409 13.16 3.73 -23.68
N ASN A 410 13.93 3.05 -24.55
CA ASN A 410 14.45 3.66 -25.78
C ASN A 410 13.34 4.04 -26.77
N VAL A 411 12.19 3.36 -26.71
CA VAL A 411 11.04 3.62 -27.58
C VAL A 411 10.25 4.85 -27.12
N ILE A 412 10.18 5.10 -25.81
CA ILE A 412 9.34 6.15 -25.23
C ILE A 412 10.08 7.50 -25.13
N ASP A 413 11.36 7.52 -24.74
CA ASP A 413 12.03 8.77 -24.34
C ASP A 413 13.15 9.25 -25.27
N GLY A 414 13.60 8.48 -26.27
CA GLY A 414 14.71 8.87 -27.16
C GLY A 414 16.07 9.14 -26.48
N ASN A 415 16.11 9.10 -25.14
CA ASN A 415 17.25 9.23 -24.26
C ASN A 415 17.17 8.12 -23.21
N SER A 416 18.28 7.41 -23.03
CA SER A 416 18.43 6.27 -22.12
C SER A 416 18.38 6.70 -20.65
N ASN A 417 17.18 6.81 -20.07
CA ASN A 417 17.03 6.91 -18.62
C ASN A 417 17.35 5.56 -17.97
N ASN A 418 18.64 5.31 -17.76
CA ASN A 418 19.16 4.06 -17.21
C ASN A 418 18.64 3.75 -15.79
N ASP A 419 18.19 4.77 -15.08
CA ASP A 419 17.87 4.66 -13.66
C ASP A 419 16.42 4.24 -13.38
N LEU A 420 15.53 4.13 -14.38
CA LEU A 420 14.13 3.76 -14.15
C LEU A 420 13.87 2.25 -13.95
N ILE A 421 14.93 1.45 -13.89
CA ILE A 421 14.85 0.00 -13.70
C ILE A 421 16.02 -0.52 -12.87
N PHE A 422 15.75 -1.33 -11.84
CA PHE A 422 16.78 -1.88 -10.97
C PHE A 422 16.39 -3.25 -10.37
N VAL A 423 17.39 -4.03 -10.00
CA VAL A 423 17.22 -5.27 -9.23
C VAL A 423 16.98 -4.91 -7.76
N SER A 424 15.97 -5.52 -7.14
CA SER A 424 15.63 -5.33 -5.74
C SER A 424 15.80 -6.61 -4.93
N GLN A 425 16.28 -6.44 -3.69
CA GLN A 425 16.32 -7.46 -2.65
C GLN A 425 15.65 -6.93 -1.37
N PRO A 426 15.22 -7.82 -0.45
CA PRO A 426 14.62 -7.40 0.79
C PRO A 426 15.58 -6.57 1.66
N GLY A 427 15.28 -5.29 1.82
CA GLY A 427 16.08 -4.32 2.55
C GLY A 427 15.88 -4.34 4.07
N ARG A 428 16.52 -3.37 4.74
CA ARG A 428 16.43 -3.14 6.19
C ARG A 428 15.15 -2.39 6.55
N PRO A 429 14.65 -2.54 7.79
CA PRO A 429 13.55 -1.71 8.24
C PRO A 429 14.01 -0.29 8.57
N ALA A 430 13.05 0.63 8.66
CA ALA A 430 13.27 2.01 9.09
C ALA A 430 14.02 2.05 10.44
N GLY A 431 14.92 3.03 10.57
CA GLY A 431 15.79 3.14 11.74
C GLY A 431 16.51 4.49 11.79
N ILE A 432 17.33 4.65 12.81
CA ILE A 432 18.10 5.87 13.06
C ILE A 432 19.57 5.58 12.71
N MET A 433 20.17 6.46 11.93
CA MET A 433 21.61 6.50 11.71
C MET A 433 22.20 7.59 12.60
N VAL A 434 23.08 7.20 13.53
CA VAL A 434 23.82 8.15 14.36
C VAL A 434 25.18 8.33 13.71
N ILE A 435 25.43 9.52 13.19
CA ILE A 435 26.77 9.91 12.72
C ILE A 435 27.59 10.18 13.98
N GLN A 436 28.55 9.30 14.26
CA GLN A 436 29.50 9.45 15.38
C GLN A 436 30.61 10.42 15.04
#